data_AF-A0A5E3X745-F1
#
_entry.id   AF-A0A5E3X745-F1
#
_cell.length_a   1.000
_cell.length_b   1.000
_cell.length_c   1.000
_cell.angle_alpha   90.00
_cell.angle_beta   90.00
_cell.angle_gamma   90.00
#
_symmetry.space_group_name_H-M   'P 1'
#
loop_
_entity.id
_entity.type
_entity.pdbx_description
1 polymer ?
#
loop_
_entity_poly.entity_id
_entity_poly.type
_entity_poly.pdbx_seq_one_letter_code
_entity_poly.pdbx_strand_id
1 'polypeptide(L)'
;MIIKLIAVVVVAPALPVPGFLVFVIGRWFGNMYATAQLFVKREMPARALGFSSMILWWARIYHDFEVKGNSLERLEGYVVIEQEPKPVQEKKPAAAWPTSGDLRVEGLSACYSPDGAKVQ
;
A
#
# COMPACT_ATOMS: atom_id res chain seq x y z
N MET A 1 -28.77 -26.16 21.95
CA MET A 1 -28.52 -24.72 21.69
C MET A 1 -27.06 -24.42 21.36
N ILE A 2 -26.08 -25.03 22.05
CA ILE A 2 -24.63 -24.82 21.82
C ILE A 2 -24.18 -25.15 20.39
N ILE A 3 -24.63 -26.27 19.81
CA ILE A 3 -24.27 -26.67 18.43
C ILE A 3 -24.75 -25.65 17.39
N LYS A 4 -25.90 -25.00 17.63
CA LYS A 4 -26.43 -23.95 16.75
C LYS A 4 -25.58 -22.67 16.83
N LEU A 5 -25.06 -22.32 18.01
CA LEU A 5 -24.16 -21.17 18.18
C LEU A 5 -22.81 -21.41 17.50
N ILE A 6 -22.24 -22.61 17.63
CA ILE A 6 -20.99 -22.98 16.96
C ILE A 6 -21.16 -22.93 15.44
N ALA A 7 -22.28 -23.45 14.92
CA ALA A 7 -22.58 -23.40 13.48
C ALA A 7 -22.68 -21.95 12.96
N VAL A 8 -23.35 -21.05 13.69
CA VAL A 8 -23.45 -19.63 13.31
C VAL A 8 -22.08 -18.94 13.30
N VAL A 9 -21.23 -19.23 14.29
CA VAL A 9 -19.87 -18.66 14.39
C VAL A 9 -18.95 -19.15 13.27
N VAL A 10 -19.09 -20.42 12.84
CA VAL A 10 -18.28 -21.00 11.75
C VAL A 10 -18.75 -20.54 10.37
N VAL A 11 -20.06 -20.33 10.19
CA VAL A 11 -20.65 -19.90 8.90
C VAL A 11 -20.47 -18.38 8.66
N ALA A 12 -20.25 -17.58 9.70
CA ALA A 12 -19.92 -16.17 9.58
C ALA A 12 -18.44 -15.98 9.15
N PRO A 13 -18.14 -15.58 7.91
CA PRO A 13 -16.76 -15.58 7.39
C PRO A 13 -15.83 -14.56 8.07
N ALA A 14 -16.38 -13.61 8.83
CA ALA A 14 -15.62 -12.49 9.41
C ALA A 14 -15.01 -12.77 10.80
N LEU A 15 -15.48 -13.78 11.54
CA LEU A 15 -15.14 -13.98 12.97
C LEU A 15 -14.07 -15.07 13.25
N PRO A 16 -14.07 -16.24 12.59
CA PRO A 16 -13.13 -17.30 12.92
C PRO A 16 -11.69 -16.98 12.49
N VAL A 17 -11.51 -16.30 11.36
CA VAL A 17 -10.19 -15.95 10.82
C VAL A 17 -9.42 -15.01 11.76
N PRO A 18 -9.96 -13.84 12.18
CA PRO A 18 -9.25 -12.98 13.13
C PRO A 18 -9.13 -13.63 14.52
N GLY A 19 -10.13 -14.41 14.96
CA GLY A 19 -10.09 -15.11 16.24
C GLY A 19 -8.97 -16.16 16.32
N PHE A 20 -8.78 -16.92 15.25
CA PHE A 20 -7.69 -17.89 15.15
C PHE A 20 -6.32 -17.20 15.14
N LEU A 21 -6.20 -16.07 14.42
CA LEU A 21 -4.99 -15.26 14.39
C LEU A 21 -4.62 -14.75 15.80
N VAL A 22 -5.58 -14.20 16.53
CA VAL A 22 -5.39 -13.75 17.92
C VAL A 22 -5.05 -14.92 18.84
N PHE A 23 -5.65 -16.10 18.66
CA PHE A 23 -5.31 -17.29 19.45
C PHE A 23 -3.88 -17.78 19.21
N VAL A 24 -3.42 -17.83 17.95
CA VAL A 24 -2.04 -18.21 17.60
C VAL A 24 -1.04 -17.20 18.17
N ILE A 25 -1.33 -15.90 18.00
CA ILE A 25 -0.51 -14.82 18.55
C ILE A 25 -0.47 -14.90 20.08
N GLY A 26 -1.63 -15.04 20.73
CA GLY A 26 -1.73 -15.14 22.18
C GLY A 26 -1.00 -16.37 22.75
N ARG A 27 -1.09 -17.52 22.07
CA ARG A 27 -0.34 -18.73 22.43
C ARG A 27 1.17 -18.52 22.30
N TRP A 28 1.61 -17.80 21.28
CA TRP A 28 3.01 -17.47 21.06
C TRP A 28 3.55 -16.50 22.12
N PHE A 29 2.83 -15.42 22.40
CA PHE A 29 3.18 -14.47 23.47
C PHE A 29 3.13 -15.12 24.86
N GLY A 30 2.15 -15.99 25.14
CA GLY A 30 2.06 -16.72 26.40
C GLY A 30 3.25 -17.69 26.62
N ASN A 31 3.66 -18.39 25.56
CA ASN A 31 4.84 -19.24 25.60
C ASN A 31 6.13 -18.41 25.82
N MET A 32 6.23 -17.24 25.17
CA MET A 32 7.31 -16.30 25.43
C MET A 32 7.32 -15.82 26.89
N TYR A 33 6.18 -15.46 27.47
CA TYR A 33 6.10 -14.99 28.85
C TYR A 33 6.51 -16.07 29.87
N ALA A 34 5.96 -17.28 29.73
CA ALA A 34 6.34 -18.40 30.59
C ALA A 34 7.83 -18.74 30.45
N THR A 35 8.36 -18.65 29.23
CA THR A 35 9.78 -18.87 28.95
C THR A 35 10.64 -17.74 29.53
N ALA A 36 10.18 -16.47 29.47
CA ALA A 36 10.83 -15.27 29.99
C ALA A 36 10.95 -15.29 31.53
N GLN A 37 9.92 -15.74 32.23
CA GLN A 37 9.94 -15.89 33.70
C GLN A 37 11.02 -16.87 34.19
N LEU A 38 11.32 -17.90 33.39
CA LEU A 38 12.37 -18.88 33.72
C LEU A 38 13.80 -18.32 33.61
N PHE A 39 14.02 -17.21 32.91
CA PHE A 39 15.34 -16.57 32.80
C PHE A 39 15.74 -15.75 34.00
N VAL A 40 14.76 -15.04 34.58
CA VAL A 40 14.96 -14.28 35.81
C VAL A 40 15.39 -15.23 36.94
N LYS A 41 14.96 -16.50 36.86
CA LYS A 41 15.22 -17.52 37.87
C LYS A 41 16.29 -18.56 37.49
N ARG A 42 16.71 -18.68 36.22
CA ARG A 42 17.81 -19.58 35.79
C ARG A 42 18.63 -19.07 34.59
N GLU A 43 19.90 -19.46 34.66
CA GLU A 43 21.12 -19.07 33.96
C GLU A 43 21.19 -19.41 32.45
N MET A 44 20.12 -19.30 31.65
CA MET A 44 20.16 -19.69 30.23
C MET A 44 20.24 -18.49 29.26
N PRO A 45 21.44 -18.08 28.80
CA PRO A 45 21.61 -16.94 27.89
C PRO A 45 21.06 -17.18 26.49
N ALA A 46 20.98 -18.45 26.05
CA ALA A 46 20.57 -18.83 24.69
C ALA A 46 19.18 -18.31 24.30
N ARG A 47 18.26 -18.29 25.25
CA ARG A 47 16.88 -17.88 24.96
C ARG A 47 16.77 -16.32 24.92
N ALA A 48 17.69 -15.57 25.54
CA ALA A 48 17.69 -14.10 25.59
C ALA A 48 18.26 -13.53 24.30
N LEU A 49 19.25 -14.24 23.75
CA LEU A 49 19.71 -14.06 22.37
C LEU A 49 18.57 -14.25 21.36
N GLY A 50 17.66 -15.21 21.59
CA GLY A 50 16.47 -15.41 20.76
C GLY A 50 15.45 -14.26 20.83
N PHE A 51 15.27 -13.65 22.00
CA PHE A 51 14.40 -12.48 22.14
C PHE A 51 15.02 -11.23 21.49
N SER A 52 16.32 -11.00 21.70
CA SER A 52 17.06 -9.90 21.09
C SER A 52 17.08 -10.00 19.56
N SER A 53 17.33 -11.19 19.01
CA SER A 53 17.28 -11.40 17.55
C SER A 53 15.88 -11.15 16.98
N MET A 54 14.82 -11.48 17.73
CA MET A 54 13.46 -11.23 17.31
C MET A 54 13.10 -9.74 17.30
N ILE A 55 13.55 -8.98 18.30
CA ILE A 55 13.38 -7.51 18.30
C ILE A 55 14.12 -6.88 17.12
N LEU A 56 15.36 -7.31 16.85
CA LEU A 56 16.12 -6.80 15.71
C LEU A 56 15.46 -7.14 14.37
N TRP A 57 14.79 -8.28 14.27
CA TRP A 57 14.02 -8.64 13.07
C TRP A 57 12.80 -7.74 12.89
N TRP A 58 12.05 -7.46 13.96
CA TRP A 58 10.94 -6.48 13.93
C TRP A 58 11.41 -5.07 13.56
N ALA A 59 12.51 -4.60 14.17
CA ALA A 59 13.09 -3.29 13.85
C ALA A 59 13.46 -3.18 12.36
N ARG A 60 14.04 -4.24 11.78
CA ARG A 60 14.32 -4.30 10.34
C ARG A 60 13.06 -4.24 9.49
N ILE A 61 11.99 -4.94 9.87
CA ILE A 61 10.71 -4.87 9.15
C ILE A 61 10.14 -3.47 9.13
N TYR A 62 10.14 -2.78 10.27
CA TYR A 62 9.64 -1.40 10.34
C TYR A 62 10.45 -0.46 9.46
N HIS A 63 11.78 -0.56 9.52
CA HIS A 63 12.65 0.22 8.65
C HIS A 63 12.40 -0.05 7.16
N ASP A 64 12.30 -1.32 6.76
CA ASP A 64 12.03 -1.72 5.37
C ASP A 64 10.66 -1.23 4.88
N PHE A 65 9.67 -1.19 5.77
CA PHE A 65 8.33 -0.65 5.48
C PHE A 65 8.37 0.86 5.23
N GLU A 66 9.05 1.61 6.09
CA GLU A 66 9.23 3.07 5.95
C GLU A 66 9.94 3.42 4.64
N VAL A 67 11.04 2.72 4.31
CA VAL A 67 11.79 2.92 3.07
C VAL A 67 10.92 2.64 1.83
N LYS A 68 10.10 1.59 1.88
CA LYS A 68 9.16 1.27 0.79
C LYS A 68 8.03 2.31 0.70
N GLY A 69 7.62 2.91 1.82
CA GLY A 69 6.60 3.96 1.89
C GLY A 69 6.90 5.18 1.02
N ASN A 70 8.17 5.59 0.92
CA ASN A 70 8.59 6.71 0.06
C ASN A 70 8.20 6.53 -1.42
N SER A 71 8.17 5.28 -1.92
CA SER A 71 7.73 5.02 -3.29
C SER A 71 6.25 5.31 -3.50
N LEU A 72 5.41 5.17 -2.47
CA LEU A 72 3.97 5.46 -2.54
C LEU A 72 3.69 6.96 -2.58
N GLU A 73 4.41 7.75 -1.78
CA GLU A 73 4.32 9.22 -1.80
C GLU A 73 4.66 9.77 -3.19
N ARG A 74 5.64 9.16 -3.86
CA ARG A 74 5.99 9.50 -5.25
C ARG A 74 4.89 9.15 -6.25
N LEU A 75 4.24 8.00 -6.08
CA LEU A 75 3.13 7.60 -6.95
C LEU A 75 1.93 8.53 -6.79
N GLU A 76 1.63 8.95 -5.56
CA GLU A 76 0.61 9.97 -5.31
C GLU A 76 0.89 11.25 -6.09
N GLY A 77 2.16 11.70 -6.08
CA GLY A 77 2.60 12.87 -6.85
C GLY A 77 2.37 12.75 -8.36
N TYR A 78 2.40 11.54 -8.94
CA TYR A 78 2.10 11.32 -10.36
C TYR A 78 0.60 11.11 -10.65
N VAL A 79 -0.18 10.69 -9.66
CA VAL A 79 -1.62 10.43 -9.85
C VAL A 79 -2.42 11.72 -9.78
N VAL A 80 -2.02 12.67 -8.93
CA VAL A 80 -2.75 13.91 -8.66
C VAL A 80 -2.45 15.03 -9.68
N ILE A 81 -1.51 14.82 -10.61
CA ILE A 81 -1.25 15.80 -11.68
C ILE A 81 -2.48 16.02 -12.56
N GLU A 82 -2.56 17.21 -13.17
CA GLU A 82 -3.56 17.50 -14.17
C GLU A 82 -3.38 16.53 -15.36
N GLN A 83 -4.29 15.56 -15.47
CA GLN A 83 -4.28 14.60 -16.57
C GLN A 83 -4.95 15.23 -17.80
N GLU A 84 -4.41 14.90 -18.96
CA GLU A 84 -5.01 15.29 -20.23
C GLU A 84 -6.49 14.85 -20.30
N PRO A 85 -7.35 15.64 -20.99
CA PRO A 85 -8.74 15.26 -21.17
C PRO A 85 -8.80 13.89 -21.86
N LYS A 86 -9.55 12.97 -21.26
CA LYS A 86 -9.70 11.61 -21.78
C LYS A 86 -10.16 11.64 -23.24
N PRO A 87 -9.68 10.71 -24.09
CA PRO A 87 -10.03 10.69 -25.49
C PRO A 87 -11.55 10.55 -25.68
N VAL A 88 -12.18 11.59 -26.22
CA VAL A 88 -13.61 11.63 -26.53
C VAL A 88 -13.82 11.10 -27.94
N GLN A 89 -14.75 10.15 -28.14
CA GLN A 89 -15.02 9.57 -29.46
C GLN A 89 -15.44 10.62 -30.51
N GLU A 90 -16.05 11.73 -30.10
CA GLU A 90 -16.44 12.84 -30.97
C GLU A 90 -15.26 13.58 -31.62
N LYS A 91 -14.06 13.55 -31.01
CA LYS A 91 -12.87 14.21 -31.55
C LYS A 91 -12.04 13.31 -32.46
N LYS A 92 -12.55 12.12 -32.81
CA LYS A 92 -11.84 11.21 -33.70
C LYS A 92 -11.93 11.74 -35.14
N PRO A 93 -10.81 12.01 -35.82
CA PRO A 93 -10.86 12.44 -37.21
C PRO A 93 -11.43 11.32 -38.10
N ALA A 94 -12.01 11.69 -39.24
CA ALA A 94 -12.52 10.74 -40.21
C ALA A 94 -11.41 9.81 -40.72
N ALA A 95 -11.76 8.59 -41.13
CA ALA A 95 -10.78 7.59 -41.60
C ALA A 95 -9.94 8.03 -42.81
N ALA A 96 -10.40 9.04 -43.55
CA ALA A 96 -9.70 9.63 -44.69
C ALA A 96 -8.76 10.80 -44.31
N TRP A 97 -8.59 11.10 -43.02
CA TRP A 97 -7.68 12.14 -42.55
C TRP A 97 -6.21 11.65 -42.56
N PRO A 98 -5.25 12.50 -42.98
CA PRO A 98 -5.40 13.81 -43.60
C PRO A 98 -5.55 13.69 -45.13
N THR A 99 -6.58 14.34 -45.70
CA THR A 99 -6.86 14.28 -47.15
C THR A 99 -6.01 15.28 -47.96
N SER A 100 -5.52 16.35 -47.33
CA SER A 100 -4.63 17.35 -47.91
C SER A 100 -3.71 17.92 -46.83
N GLY A 101 -2.49 18.30 -47.19
CA GLY A 101 -1.44 18.79 -46.26
C GLY A 101 -1.34 20.32 -46.16
N ASP A 102 -2.34 21.07 -46.63
CA ASP A 102 -2.38 22.54 -46.49
C ASP A 102 -2.68 22.92 -45.03
N LEU A 103 -1.80 23.74 -44.43
CA LEU A 103 -1.86 24.15 -43.03
C LEU A 103 -1.91 25.68 -42.97
N ARG A 104 -3.03 26.22 -42.50
CA ARG A 104 -3.22 27.65 -42.26
C ARG A 104 -3.27 27.92 -40.77
N VAL A 105 -2.45 28.87 -40.32
CA VAL A 105 -2.38 29.29 -38.92
C VAL A 105 -2.90 30.71 -38.84
N GLU A 106 -4.01 30.91 -38.12
CA GLU A 106 -4.64 32.22 -37.95
C GLU A 106 -4.75 32.52 -36.45
N GLY A 107 -4.19 33.66 -36.01
CA GLY A 107 -4.33 34.15 -34.63
C GLY A 107 -3.80 33.24 -33.53
N LEU A 108 -2.77 32.42 -33.83
CA LEU A 108 -2.16 31.54 -32.85
C LEU A 108 -1.39 32.37 -31.80
N SER A 109 -1.68 32.14 -30.52
CA SER A 109 -0.86 32.64 -29.43
C SER A 109 -0.68 31.52 -28.42
N ALA A 110 0.55 31.31 -27.95
CA ALA A 110 0.86 30.26 -27.00
C ALA A 110 1.68 30.80 -25.83
N CYS A 111 1.57 30.12 -24.68
CA CYS A 111 2.42 30.34 -23.52
C CYS A 111 2.96 28.99 -23.06
N TYR A 112 4.26 28.91 -22.79
CA TYR A 112 4.90 27.70 -22.26
C TYR A 112 4.66 27.50 -20.75
N SER A 113 4.25 28.55 -20.05
CA SER A 113 3.93 28.55 -18.62
C SER A 113 2.65 29.34 -18.39
N PRO A 114 1.82 28.99 -17.40
CA PRO A 114 0.61 29.74 -17.07
C PRO A 114 0.85 31.25 -16.86
N ASP A 115 1.99 31.63 -16.29
CA ASP A 115 2.37 33.03 -16.02
C ASP A 115 3.37 33.62 -17.03
N GLY A 116 3.65 32.91 -18.13
CA GLY A 116 4.64 33.31 -19.13
C GLY A 116 4.16 34.40 -20.10
N ALA A 117 5.10 35.11 -20.73
CA ALA A 117 4.80 36.05 -21.81
C ALA A 117 4.20 35.31 -23.02
N LYS A 118 3.16 35.91 -23.62
CA LYS A 118 2.50 35.38 -24.82
C LYS A 118 3.41 35.54 -26.03
N VAL A 119 3.72 34.42 -26.69
CA VAL A 119 4.34 34.42 -28.01
C VAL A 119 3.23 34.34 -29.06
N GLN A 120 3.30 35.22 -30.05
CA GLN A 120 2.39 35.29 -31.21
C GLN A 120 3.05 34.66 -32.42
#